data_AF-A0A2E5YHD7-F1
#
_entry.id   AF-A0A2E5YHD7-F1
#
_cell.length_a   1.000
_cell.length_b   1.000
_cell.length_c   1.000
_cell.angle_alpha   90.00
_cell.angle_beta   90.00
_cell.angle_gamma   90.00
#
_symmetry.space_group_name_H-M   'P 1'
#
loop_
_entity.id
_entity.type
_entity.pdbx_description
1 polymer ?
#
loop_
_entity_poly.entity_id
_entity_poly.type
_entity_poly.pdbx_seq_one_letter_code
_entity_poly.pdbx_strand_id
1 'polypeptide(L)' 'MRAYRFGPDLGTNKRNADYVLVGDFESRADFEIYVDHPAHVDLMTNLTGPILASFNSARFELP' A
#
# COMPACT_ATOMS: atom_id res chain seq x y z
N MET A 1 8.93 -1.65 10.47
CA MET A 1 8.37 -0.62 9.54
C MET A 1 9.03 0.73 9.83
N ARG A 2 9.61 1.37 8.81
CA ARG A 2 10.46 2.58 8.96
C ARG A 2 9.78 3.88 8.52
N ALA A 3 8.98 3.84 7.46
CA ALA A 3 8.20 5.01 7.02
C ALA A 3 6.92 4.57 6.30
N TYR A 4 5.87 5.38 6.42
CA TYR A 4 4.64 5.23 5.64
C TYR A 4 4.23 6.56 5.06
N ARG A 5 3.97 6.58 3.76
CA ARG A 5 3.47 7.76 3.04
C ARG A 5 2.32 7.34 2.16
N PHE A 6 1.31 8.18 2.07
CA PHE A 6 0.15 7.90 1.25
C PHE A 6 -0.51 9.21 0.81
N GLY A 7 -1.30 9.14 -0.26
CA GLY A 7 -2.03 10.30 -0.75
C GLY A 7 -2.75 10.05 -2.08
N PRO A 8 -3.64 10.96 -2.48
CA PRO A 8 -4.31 10.90 -3.76
C PRO A 8 -3.35 11.18 -4.92
N ASP A 9 -3.65 10.64 -6.09
CA ASP A 9 -2.99 11.03 -7.34
C ASP A 9 -3.29 12.50 -7.68
N LEU A 10 -2.35 13.14 -8.36
CA LEU A 10 -2.45 14.55 -8.72
C LEU A 10 -3.33 14.79 -9.97
N GLY A 11 -3.81 13.75 -10.63
CA GLY A 11 -4.68 13.82 -11.81
C GLY A 11 -3.95 14.19 -13.11
N THR A 12 -2.61 14.14 -13.13
CA THR A 12 -1.82 14.59 -14.28
C THR A 12 -1.76 13.57 -15.41
N ASN A 13 -2.00 12.28 -15.12
CA ASN A 13 -2.02 11.21 -16.09
C ASN A 13 -3.21 10.27 -15.84
N LYS A 14 -4.12 10.18 -16.81
CA LYS A 14 -5.35 9.37 -16.72
C LYS A 14 -5.13 7.86 -16.57
N ARG A 15 -3.89 7.38 -16.74
CA ARG A 15 -3.54 5.97 -16.54
C ARG A 15 -3.06 5.66 -15.11
N ASN A 16 -2.88 6.68 -14.27
CA ASN A 16 -2.47 6.47 -12.89
C ASN A 16 -3.62 5.84 -12.09
N ALA A 17 -3.27 5.18 -10.99
CA ALA A 17 -4.22 4.86 -9.94
C ALA A 17 -4.64 6.14 -9.20
N ASP A 18 -5.79 6.14 -8.54
CA ASP A 18 -6.33 7.32 -7.86
C ASP A 18 -5.65 7.64 -6.51
N TYR A 19 -4.92 6.67 -5.95
CA TYR A 19 -4.32 6.77 -4.63
C TYR A 19 -3.04 5.92 -4.54
N VAL A 20 -2.08 6.35 -3.70
CA VAL A 20 -0.82 5.64 -3.49
C VAL A 20 -0.55 5.42 -2.00
N LEU A 21 0.06 4.27 -1.69
CA LEU A 21 0.63 3.95 -0.39
C LEU A 21 2.06 3.44 -0.61
N VAL A 22 3.00 3.94 0.16
CA VAL A 22 4.43 3.57 0.12
C VAL A 22 4.88 3.24 1.53
N GLY A 23 5.33 2.01 1.72
CA GLY A 23 5.90 1.54 2.98
C GLY A 23 7.36 1.16 2.83
N ASP A 24 8.20 1.74 3.69
CA ASP A 24 9.61 1.36 3.82
C ASP A 24 9.73 0.38 5.00
N PHE A 25 10.32 -0.79 4.76
CA PHE A 25 10.50 -1.84 5.76
C PHE A 25 12.00 -2.10 5.97
N GLU A 26 12.39 -2.45 7.20
CA GLU A 26 13.80 -2.75 7.52
C GLU A 26 14.24 -4.10 6.97
N SER A 27 13.28 -5.03 6.86
CA SER A 27 13.52 -6.37 6.38
C SER A 27 12.30 -6.91 5.64
N ARG A 28 12.49 -8.02 4.92
CA ARG A 28 11.38 -8.77 4.35
C ARG A 28 10.44 -9.34 5.43
N ALA A 29 10.99 -9.78 6.57
CA ALA A 29 10.19 -10.33 7.66
C ALA A 29 9.26 -9.27 8.28
N ASP A 30 9.74 -8.03 8.41
CA ASP A 30 8.91 -6.89 8.85
C ASP A 30 7.72 -6.65 7.92
N PHE A 31 7.93 -6.80 6.62
CA PHE A 31 6.85 -6.67 5.63
C PHE A 31 5.82 -7.80 5.78
N GLU A 32 6.26 -9.03 5.99
CA GLU A 32 5.37 -10.19 6.18
C GLU A 32 4.53 -10.02 7.46
N ILE A 33 5.13 -9.56 8.57
CA ILE A 33 4.41 -9.19 9.79
C ILE A 33 3.35 -8.10 9.53
N TYR A 34 3.68 -7.10 8.72
CA TYR A 34 2.74 -6.03 8.38
C TYR A 34 1.54 -6.54 7.57
N VAL A 35 1.77 -7.40 6.57
CA VAL A 35 0.71 -7.94 5.72
C VAL A 35 -0.28 -8.78 6.53
N ASP A 36 0.22 -9.57 7.46
CA ASP A 36 -0.57 -10.47 8.31
C ASP A 36 -1.20 -9.75 9.52
N HIS A 37 -0.81 -8.49 9.78
CA HIS A 37 -1.33 -7.76 10.92
C HIS A 37 -2.85 -7.56 10.80
N PRO A 38 -3.65 -7.83 11.86
CA PRO A 38 -5.12 -7.75 11.79
C PRO A 38 -5.65 -6.41 11.29
N ALA A 39 -4.98 -5.30 11.63
CA ALA A 39 -5.36 -3.98 11.13
C ALA A 39 -5.13 -3.80 9.62
N HIS A 40 -4.11 -4.44 9.04
CA HIS A 40 -3.88 -4.41 7.60
C HIS A 40 -4.93 -5.26 6.88
N VAL A 41 -5.28 -6.43 7.43
CA VAL A 41 -6.36 -7.27 6.91
C VAL A 41 -7.69 -6.51 6.92
N ASP A 42 -8.03 -5.86 8.04
CA ASP A 42 -9.26 -5.07 8.16
C ASP A 42 -9.28 -3.89 7.17
N LEU A 43 -8.16 -3.17 7.03
CA LEU A 43 -7.99 -2.12 6.02
C LEU A 43 -8.28 -2.66 4.62
N MET A 44 -7.69 -3.79 4.24
CA MET A 44 -7.83 -4.35 2.90
C MET A 44 -9.25 -4.85 2.64
N THR A 45 -9.84 -5.58 3.59
CA THR A 45 -11.13 -6.25 3.40
C THR A 45 -12.32 -5.32 3.61
N ASN A 46 -12.34 -4.56 4.71
CA ASN A 46 -13.54 -3.85 5.15
C ASN A 46 -13.53 -2.36 4.77
N LEU A 47 -12.34 -1.76 4.63
CA LEU A 47 -12.24 -0.34 4.27
C LEU A 47 -11.98 -0.13 2.78
N THR A 48 -10.93 -0.74 2.23
CA THR A 48 -10.59 -0.53 0.81
C THR A 48 -11.39 -1.41 -0.11
N GLY A 49 -11.65 -2.67 0.25
CA GLY A 49 -12.37 -3.64 -0.59
C GLY A 49 -13.66 -3.10 -1.22
N PRO A 50 -14.56 -2.43 -0.46
CA PRO A 50 -15.79 -1.87 -1.01
C PRO A 50 -15.61 -0.70 -1.99
N ILE A 51 -14.48 0.01 -1.94
CA ILE A 51 -14.23 1.22 -2.75
C ILE A 51 -13.19 1.01 -3.86
N LEU A 52 -12.53 -0.15 -3.89
CA LEU A 52 -11.37 -0.41 -4.74
C LEU A 52 -11.80 -1.06 -6.06
N ALA A 53 -11.78 -0.28 -7.14
CA ALA A 53 -12.04 -0.81 -8.48
C ALA A 53 -10.90 -1.69 -9.00
N SER A 54 -9.64 -1.35 -8.66
CA SER A 54 -8.45 -2.12 -9.03
C SER A 54 -7.28 -1.80 -8.09
N PHE A 55 -6.29 -2.69 -8.03
CA PHE A 55 -5.08 -2.51 -7.22
C PHE A 55 -3.86 -3.08 -7.94
N ASN A 56 -2.73 -2.41 -7.77
CA ASN A 56 -1.43 -2.88 -8.23
C ASN A 56 -0.40 -2.64 -7.12
N SER A 57 0.58 -3.54 -7.01
CA SER A 57 1.67 -3.39 -6.06
C SER A 57 3.00 -3.79 -6.71
N ALA A 58 4.06 -3.15 -6.22
CA ALA A 58 5.43 -3.49 -6.56
C ALA A 58 6.28 -3.46 -5.29
N ARG A 59 7.34 -4.28 -5.28
CA ARG A 59 8.32 -4.35 -4.20
C ARG A 59 9.70 -4.38 -4.83
N PHE A 60 10.62 -3.64 -4.25
CA PHE A 60 12.01 -3.56 -4.69
C PHE A 60 12.91 -3.29 -3.49
N GLU A 61 14.18 -3.64 -3.61
CA GLU A 61 15.19 -3.31 -2.61
C GLU A 61 15.67 -1.87 -2.82
N LEU A 62 15.81 -1.12 -1.72
CA LEU A 62 16.41 0.21 -1.76
C LEU A 62 17.94 0.06 -1.94
N PRO A 63 18.57 0.94 -2.71
CA PRO A 63 20.02 0.95 -2.88
C PRO A 63 20.77 1.37 -1.62
#